data_AF-A0A8S3XGM7-F1
#
_entry.id   AF-A0A8S3XGM7-F1
#
_cell.length_a   1.000
_cell.length_b   1.000
_cell.length_c   1.000
_cell.angle_alpha   90.00
_cell.angle_beta   90.00
_cell.angle_gamma   90.00
#
_symmetry.space_group_name_H-M   'P 1'
#
loop_
_entity.id
_entity.type
_entity.pdbx_description
1 polymer ?
#
loop_
_entity_poly.entity_id
_entity_poly.type
_entity_poly.pdbx_seq_one_letter_code
_entity_poly.pdbx_strand_id
1 'polypeptide(L)'
;MNVISSGQPTYWPTDKRKIPDVIDFCVSKGIAKNIISCQSCWDLSSDHSPIIVELHTTTQERARKCVLQNNRTNWSLFRELTDKAFQESVSLKSEDEITEAVLYFNKSVQDAAWLSTPPLPSRNLDTHVPKHIFDKIIKKRRIRKPWQTTRDLVAKKQLNHANRQLKHILEKDRNDGFHNYLTDLDTTASSDYSLWKATRRLKLPVNVSPPIRKPDGTWARTDQEKTRTFSEDLSNVFTPHPYDGSPEDAAEITNHSNNPKDTQEMPLKFTKTEFARIIRKSNEKKTPGYDLITNRILQELPESGITFLTSLFNAMTIHT
;
A
#
# COMPACT_ATOMS: atom_id res chain seq x y z
N MET A 1 -6.89 32.37 -19.78
CA MET A 1 -6.42 31.02 -20.16
C MET A 1 -5.23 31.20 -21.08
N ASN A 2 -4.20 30.38 -20.95
CA ASN A 2 -3.00 30.40 -21.79
C ASN A 2 -3.00 29.16 -22.68
N VAL A 3 -2.83 29.35 -23.98
CA VAL A 3 -2.61 28.25 -24.94
C VAL A 3 -1.12 28.03 -25.09
N ILE A 4 -0.70 26.77 -25.05
CA ILE A 4 0.69 26.33 -25.12
C ILE A 4 0.80 25.29 -26.24
N SER A 5 1.71 25.51 -27.18
CA SER A 5 2.03 24.59 -28.26
C SER A 5 3.54 24.57 -28.46
N SER A 6 4.05 23.52 -29.10
CA SER A 6 5.46 23.43 -29.51
C SER A 6 5.80 24.35 -30.68
N GLY A 7 4.80 24.93 -31.36
CA GLY A 7 4.98 25.75 -32.55
C GLY A 7 5.42 24.96 -33.79
N GLN A 8 5.43 23.63 -33.71
CA GLN A 8 5.76 22.72 -34.80
C GLN A 8 4.51 21.94 -35.21
N PRO A 9 4.40 21.50 -36.48
CA PRO A 9 3.28 20.67 -36.88
C PRO A 9 3.21 19.40 -36.03
N THR A 10 2.02 19.09 -35.55
CA THR A 10 1.74 17.91 -34.73
C THR A 10 0.97 16.89 -35.54
N TYR A 11 0.21 17.32 -36.54
CA TYR A 11 -0.46 16.46 -37.50
C TYR A 11 0.32 16.33 -38.81
N TRP A 12 0.51 15.09 -39.25
CA TRP A 12 1.28 14.73 -40.43
C TRP A 12 0.41 13.93 -41.40
N PRO A 13 -0.29 14.59 -42.33
CA PRO A 13 -1.18 13.91 -43.27
C PRO A 13 -0.42 12.95 -44.18
N THR A 14 -1.04 11.82 -44.52
CA THR A 14 -0.46 10.83 -45.44
C THR A 14 -0.57 11.24 -46.90
N ASP A 15 -1.57 12.06 -47.22
CA ASP A 15 -1.71 12.68 -48.54
C ASP A 15 -0.66 13.78 -48.74
N LYS A 16 0.13 13.66 -49.82
CA LYS A 16 1.19 14.61 -50.18
C LYS A 16 0.67 16.00 -50.59
N ARG A 17 -0.63 16.11 -50.90
CA ARG A 17 -1.27 17.39 -51.25
C ARG A 17 -1.64 18.22 -50.03
N LYS A 18 -1.61 17.62 -48.84
CA LYS A 18 -1.93 18.27 -47.57
C LYS A 18 -0.66 18.71 -46.87
N ILE A 19 -0.71 19.88 -46.24
CA ILE A 19 0.39 20.47 -45.49
C ILE A 19 0.27 20.03 -44.02
N PRO A 20 1.38 19.70 -43.33
CA PRO A 20 1.36 19.45 -41.90
C PRO A 20 0.75 20.61 -41.10
N ASP A 21 0.02 20.30 -40.02
CA ASP A 21 -0.74 21.30 -39.24
C ASP A 21 -0.47 21.20 -37.73
N VAL A 22 -0.72 22.30 -37.01
CA VAL A 22 -0.55 22.42 -35.55
C VAL A 22 -1.92 22.35 -34.89
N ILE A 23 -2.38 21.13 -34.61
CA ILE A 23 -3.72 20.91 -34.03
C ILE A 23 -3.70 20.34 -32.60
N ASP A 24 -2.52 19.98 -32.11
CA ASP A 24 -2.34 19.53 -30.72
C ASP A 24 -1.74 20.67 -29.88
N PHE A 25 -2.49 21.13 -28.88
CA PHE A 25 -2.11 22.20 -27.96
C PHE A 25 -2.63 21.92 -26.54
N CYS A 26 -2.01 22.53 -25.54
CA CYS A 26 -2.41 22.47 -24.15
C CYS A 26 -3.02 23.80 -23.73
N VAL A 27 -4.11 23.76 -22.96
CA VAL A 27 -4.73 24.95 -22.36
C VAL A 27 -4.50 24.91 -20.86
N SER A 28 -3.94 25.99 -20.31
CA SER A 28 -3.71 26.14 -18.87
C SER A 28 -4.38 27.41 -18.32
N LYS A 29 -4.69 27.40 -17.03
CA LYS A 29 -5.19 28.57 -16.29
C LYS A 29 -4.44 28.63 -14.96
N GLY A 30 -3.96 29.81 -14.58
CA GLY A 30 -3.29 30.02 -13.29
C GLY A 30 -1.85 29.52 -13.21
N ILE A 31 -1.22 29.17 -14.35
CA ILE A 31 0.18 28.74 -14.39
C ILE A 31 0.99 29.79 -15.18
N ALA A 32 2.10 30.25 -14.61
CA ALA A 32 2.95 31.25 -15.22
C ALA A 32 3.73 30.67 -16.43
N LYS A 33 3.89 31.46 -17.49
CA LYS A 33 4.51 30.97 -18.75
C LYS A 33 5.98 30.59 -18.60
N ASN A 34 6.68 31.18 -17.64
CA ASN A 34 8.10 30.94 -17.37
C ASN A 34 8.38 29.58 -16.69
N ILE A 35 7.37 28.93 -16.13
CA ILE A 35 7.49 27.61 -15.48
C ILE A 35 6.91 26.48 -16.35
N ILE A 36 6.57 26.75 -17.61
CA ILE A 36 6.02 25.76 -18.53
C ILE A 36 6.85 25.75 -19.81
N SER A 37 7.21 24.56 -20.27
CA SER A 37 7.81 24.36 -21.59
C SER A 37 7.05 23.28 -22.35
N CYS A 38 7.07 23.34 -23.69
CA CYS A 38 6.33 22.42 -24.54
C CYS A 38 7.20 21.98 -25.72
N GLN A 39 7.24 20.66 -25.98
CA GLN A 39 8.01 20.07 -27.06
C GLN A 39 7.23 18.97 -27.79
N SER A 40 7.41 18.88 -29.11
CA SER A 40 6.82 17.78 -29.89
C SER A 40 7.58 16.47 -29.64
N CYS A 41 6.83 15.39 -29.41
CA CYS A 41 7.33 14.06 -29.19
C CYS A 41 7.12 13.17 -30.41
N TRP A 42 8.22 12.56 -30.85
CA TRP A 42 8.31 11.79 -32.08
C TRP A 42 8.42 10.29 -31.80
N ASP A 43 7.81 9.79 -30.73
CA ASP A 43 8.00 8.40 -30.28
C ASP A 43 6.90 7.43 -30.70
N LEU A 44 5.66 7.89 -30.87
CA LEU A 44 4.46 7.04 -31.12
C LEU A 44 4.37 6.53 -32.57
N SER A 45 3.35 5.86 -33.07
CA SER A 45 3.31 5.45 -34.49
C SER A 45 2.20 6.11 -35.30
N SER A 46 1.50 7.06 -34.68
CA SER A 46 0.42 7.82 -35.29
C SER A 46 0.96 8.87 -36.28
N ASP A 47 0.07 9.26 -37.18
CA ASP A 47 0.10 10.48 -37.97
C ASP A 47 0.03 11.76 -37.11
N HIS A 48 -0.30 11.65 -35.82
CA HIS A 48 -0.11 12.70 -34.82
C HIS A 48 1.19 12.50 -34.02
N SER A 49 1.87 13.60 -33.75
CA SER A 49 3.03 13.70 -32.86
C SER A 49 2.58 14.38 -31.57
N PRO A 50 2.47 13.67 -30.43
CA PRO A 50 1.99 14.24 -29.19
C PRO A 50 2.91 15.39 -28.73
N ILE A 51 2.36 16.34 -28.00
CA ILE A 51 3.13 17.36 -27.30
C ILE A 51 3.41 16.92 -25.85
N ILE A 52 4.63 17.17 -25.38
CA ILE A 52 5.01 17.01 -23.98
C ILE A 52 5.08 18.39 -23.37
N VAL A 53 4.28 18.61 -22.32
CA VAL A 53 4.29 19.83 -21.53
C VAL A 53 5.01 19.55 -20.22
N GLU A 54 6.13 20.22 -20.00
CA GLU A 54 6.92 20.12 -18.79
C GLU A 54 6.65 21.33 -17.91
N LEU A 55 6.16 21.06 -16.70
CA LEU A 55 5.99 22.05 -15.65
C LEU A 55 7.24 22.05 -14.77
N HIS A 56 8.01 23.11 -14.86
CA HIS A 56 9.18 23.35 -14.00
C HIS A 56 8.71 23.88 -12.65
N THR A 57 8.11 23.00 -11.86
CA THR A 57 7.89 23.24 -10.44
C THR A 57 9.18 22.90 -9.70
N THR A 58 9.76 23.87 -9.00
CA THR A 58 10.61 23.58 -7.85
C THR A 58 9.73 22.83 -6.84
N THR A 59 9.69 21.52 -6.95
CA THR A 59 8.90 20.66 -6.06
C THR A 59 9.50 20.78 -4.67
N GLN A 60 8.75 21.32 -3.71
CA GLN A 60 9.02 21.02 -2.31
C GLN A 60 8.92 19.50 -2.17
N GLU A 61 10.01 18.87 -1.76
CA GLU A 61 9.99 17.48 -1.34
C GLU A 61 8.84 17.34 -0.32
N ARG A 62 7.83 16.53 -0.64
CA ARG A 62 6.88 16.14 0.39
C ARG A 62 7.67 15.37 1.42
N ALA A 63 7.79 15.93 2.62
CA ALA A 63 8.38 15.23 3.75
C ALA A 63 7.75 13.83 3.80
N ARG A 64 8.59 12.81 3.80
CA ARG A 64 8.12 11.43 3.91
C ARG A 64 7.25 11.33 5.17
N LYS A 65 6.16 10.56 5.10
CA LYS A 65 5.38 10.24 6.30
C LYS A 65 6.35 9.73 7.37
N CYS A 66 6.32 10.34 8.56
CA CYS A 66 7.10 9.87 9.69
C CYS A 66 6.66 8.44 10.02
N VAL A 67 7.62 7.52 10.12
CA VAL A 67 7.40 6.14 10.53
C VAL A 67 8.41 5.83 11.63
N LEU A 68 7.93 5.27 12.75
CA LEU A 68 8.79 4.94 13.89
C LEU A 68 9.69 3.73 13.66
N GLN A 69 9.29 2.80 12.77
CA GLN A 69 10.02 1.56 12.50
C GLN A 69 10.10 1.26 11.00
N ASN A 70 11.10 0.48 10.62
CA ASN A 70 11.20 -0.10 9.28
C ASN A 70 11.84 -1.50 9.35
N ASN A 71 12.00 -2.13 8.19
CA ASN A 71 12.54 -3.50 8.08
C ASN A 71 13.99 -3.65 8.60
N ARG A 72 14.67 -2.54 8.92
CA ARG A 72 16.04 -2.49 9.46
C ARG A 72 16.09 -2.04 10.91
N THR A 73 14.94 -1.89 11.59
CA THR A 73 14.90 -1.55 13.01
C THR A 73 15.61 -2.61 13.85
N ASN A 74 16.53 -2.18 14.70
CA ASN A 74 17.24 -3.05 15.63
C ASN A 74 16.37 -3.30 16.88
N TRP A 75 15.60 -4.40 16.86
CA TRP A 75 14.71 -4.74 17.97
C TRP A 75 15.43 -5.06 19.29
N SER A 76 16.69 -5.53 19.24
CA SER A 76 17.47 -5.75 20.46
C SER A 76 17.78 -4.44 21.17
N LEU A 77 18.22 -3.43 20.42
CA LEU A 77 18.46 -2.09 20.97
C LEU A 77 17.16 -1.44 21.46
N PHE A 78 16.07 -1.60 20.72
CA PHE A 78 14.75 -1.10 21.13
C PHE A 78 14.33 -1.65 22.49
N ARG A 79 14.47 -2.97 22.69
CA ARG A 79 14.14 -3.64 23.95
C ARG A 79 15.02 -3.15 25.10
N GLU A 80 16.32 -2.96 24.86
CA GLU A 80 17.24 -2.44 25.89
C GLU A 80 16.86 -1.02 26.34
N LEU A 81 16.61 -0.13 25.38
CA LEU A 81 16.25 1.27 25.66
C LEU A 81 14.90 1.39 26.37
N THR A 82 13.90 0.63 25.93
CA THR A 82 12.58 0.62 26.56
C THR A 82 12.60 -0.05 27.94
N ASP A 83 13.40 -1.11 28.13
CA ASP A 83 13.52 -1.76 29.43
C ASP A 83 14.15 -0.83 30.45
N LYS A 84 15.19 -0.10 30.05
CA LYS A 84 15.83 0.92 30.89
C LYS A 84 14.86 2.05 31.26
N ALA A 85 14.04 2.52 30.33
CA ALA A 85 13.06 3.57 30.61
C ALA A 85 12.01 3.10 31.64
N PHE A 86 11.42 1.93 31.44
CA PHE A 86 10.31 1.45 32.28
C PHE A 86 10.72 0.81 33.62
N GLN A 87 12.00 0.89 34.01
CA GLN A 87 12.45 0.54 35.35
C GLN A 87 12.16 1.66 36.37
N GLU A 88 11.93 2.89 35.92
CA GLU A 88 11.60 4.03 36.80
C GLU A 88 10.15 3.90 37.33
N SER A 89 9.96 4.07 38.64
CA SER A 89 8.63 4.05 39.25
C SER A 89 7.90 5.36 39.04
N VAL A 90 6.75 5.34 38.37
CA VAL A 90 5.88 6.50 38.17
C VAL A 90 4.68 6.42 39.13
N SER A 91 4.34 7.53 39.78
CA SER A 91 3.13 7.62 40.61
C SER A 91 1.88 7.67 39.71
N LEU A 92 0.80 7.00 40.12
CA LEU A 92 -0.44 6.86 39.34
C LEU A 92 -1.67 7.11 40.22
N LYS A 93 -1.59 8.07 41.14
CA LYS A 93 -2.60 8.30 42.19
C LYS A 93 -3.61 9.40 41.86
N SER A 94 -3.30 10.24 40.87
CA SER A 94 -4.16 11.33 40.42
C SER A 94 -4.35 11.28 38.90
N GLU A 95 -5.40 11.94 38.40
CA GLU A 95 -5.68 12.05 36.97
C GLU A 95 -4.52 12.74 36.21
N ASP A 96 -3.92 13.76 36.81
CA ASP A 96 -2.75 14.47 36.25
C ASP A 96 -1.54 13.53 36.16
N GLU A 97 -1.26 12.75 37.21
CA GLU A 97 -0.17 11.77 37.23
C GLU A 97 -0.37 10.66 36.19
N ILE A 98 -1.61 10.21 35.98
CA ILE A 98 -1.94 9.22 34.94
C ILE A 98 -1.68 9.81 33.55
N THR A 99 -2.08 11.07 33.33
CA THR A 99 -1.87 11.75 32.03
C THR A 99 -0.37 11.92 31.74
N GLU A 100 0.41 12.31 32.76
CA GLU A 100 1.87 12.39 32.64
C GLU A 100 2.50 11.03 32.35
N ALA A 101 2.03 9.96 32.99
CA ALA A 101 2.50 8.60 32.75
C ALA A 101 2.19 8.11 31.32
N VAL A 102 1.05 8.49 30.74
CA VAL A 102 0.72 8.21 29.32
C VAL A 102 1.69 8.93 28.39
N LEU A 103 1.97 10.22 28.65
CA LEU A 103 2.91 11.00 27.86
C LEU A 103 4.33 10.43 27.95
N TYR A 104 4.76 10.05 29.16
CA TYR A 104 6.04 9.40 29.41
C TYR A 104 6.16 8.08 28.64
N PHE A 105 5.12 7.24 28.69
CA PHE A 105 5.09 5.99 27.95
C PHE A 105 5.26 6.22 26.45
N ASN A 106 4.43 7.09 25.87
CA ASN A 106 4.47 7.37 24.44
C ASN A 106 5.84 7.88 24.01
N LYS A 107 6.39 8.86 24.73
CA LYS A 107 7.69 9.46 24.42
C LYS A 107 8.82 8.43 24.53
N SER A 108 8.83 7.62 25.58
CA SER A 108 9.87 6.59 25.79
C SER A 108 9.87 5.54 24.68
N VAL A 109 8.69 5.07 24.26
CA VAL A 109 8.56 4.13 23.14
C VAL A 109 9.00 4.77 21.82
N GLN A 110 8.56 6.00 21.58
CA GLN A 110 8.88 6.73 20.36
C GLN A 110 10.38 7.01 20.23
N ASP A 111 11.01 7.54 21.28
CA ASP A 111 12.45 7.83 21.32
C ASP A 111 13.29 6.57 21.13
N ALA A 112 12.94 5.48 21.83
CA ALA A 112 13.61 4.20 21.66
C ALA A 112 13.46 3.66 20.22
N ALA A 113 12.29 3.81 19.61
CA ALA A 113 12.05 3.38 18.24
C ALA A 113 12.86 4.21 17.23
N TRP A 114 12.92 5.54 17.39
CA TRP A 114 13.73 6.41 16.53
C TRP A 114 15.23 6.11 16.63
N LEU A 115 15.76 5.93 17.84
CA LEU A 115 17.16 5.60 18.06
C LEU A 115 17.54 4.21 17.50
N SER A 116 16.58 3.29 17.51
CA SER A 116 16.78 1.91 17.02
C SER A 116 16.54 1.75 15.52
N THR A 117 16.04 2.78 14.84
CA THR A 117 15.62 2.70 13.44
C THR A 117 16.52 3.55 12.55
N PRO A 118 17.36 2.94 11.70
CA PRO A 118 18.23 3.69 10.81
C PRO A 118 17.41 4.41 9.73
N PRO A 119 17.85 5.60 9.27
CA PRO A 119 17.17 6.34 8.22
C PRO A 119 17.15 5.54 6.92
N LEU A 120 16.00 5.52 6.25
CA LEU A 120 15.89 4.90 4.93
C LEU A 120 16.65 5.75 3.90
N PRO A 121 17.57 5.16 3.12
CA PRO A 121 18.22 5.90 2.03
C PRO A 121 17.17 6.49 1.08
N SER A 122 17.47 7.64 0.48
CA SER A 122 16.62 8.16 -0.60
C SER A 122 16.64 7.11 -1.70
N ARG A 123 15.46 6.62 -2.08
CA ARG A 123 15.35 5.71 -3.21
C ARG A 123 15.34 6.65 -4.41
N ASN A 124 16.51 6.93 -4.98
CA ASN A 124 16.56 7.55 -6.30
C ASN A 124 15.88 6.55 -7.24
N LEU A 125 14.63 6.83 -7.59
CA LEU A 125 13.88 6.11 -8.63
C LEU A 125 14.38 6.55 -10.01
N ASP A 126 15.69 6.73 -10.15
CA ASP A 126 16.29 6.91 -11.45
C ASP A 126 16.05 5.62 -12.21
N THR A 127 15.07 5.68 -13.10
CA THR A 127 14.75 4.60 -14.02
C THR A 127 15.87 4.64 -15.06
N HIS A 128 17.03 4.12 -14.68
CA HIS A 128 18.24 4.23 -15.48
C HIS A 128 18.06 3.36 -16.73
N VAL A 129 17.71 3.99 -17.84
CA VAL A 129 17.73 3.34 -19.15
C VAL A 129 19.20 3.20 -19.54
N PRO A 130 19.68 1.98 -19.83
CA PRO A 130 21.07 1.78 -20.26
C PRO A 130 21.42 2.68 -21.45
N LYS A 131 22.58 3.34 -21.39
CA LYS A 131 23.02 4.32 -22.39
C LYS A 131 22.90 3.82 -23.84
N HIS A 132 23.23 2.55 -24.07
CA HIS A 132 23.15 1.94 -25.41
C HIS A 132 21.71 1.89 -25.97
N ILE A 133 20.69 1.70 -25.12
CA ILE A 133 19.26 1.72 -25.51
C ILE A 133 18.84 3.16 -25.78
N PHE A 134 19.25 4.09 -24.91
CA PHE A 134 18.98 5.51 -25.07
C PHE A 134 19.53 6.06 -26.39
N ASP A 135 20.75 5.70 -26.77
CA ASP A 135 21.36 6.08 -28.05
C ASP A 135 20.57 5.57 -29.25
N LYS A 136 20.01 4.35 -29.16
CA LYS A 136 19.13 3.79 -30.21
C LYS A 136 17.80 4.51 -30.29
N ILE A 137 17.22 4.93 -29.16
CA ILE A 137 16.01 5.75 -29.12
C ILE A 137 16.27 7.11 -29.80
N ILE A 138 17.38 7.78 -29.47
CA ILE A 138 17.78 9.03 -30.11
C ILE A 138 17.95 8.84 -31.62
N LYS A 139 18.64 7.77 -32.04
CA LYS A 139 18.84 7.47 -33.47
C LYS A 139 17.50 7.27 -34.19
N LYS A 140 16.56 6.53 -33.60
CA LYS A 140 15.19 6.36 -34.13
C LYS A 140 14.50 7.72 -34.31
N ARG A 141 14.50 8.57 -33.27
CA ARG A 141 13.90 9.91 -33.29
C ARG A 141 14.51 10.79 -34.39
N ARG A 142 15.84 10.78 -34.53
CA ARG A 142 16.57 11.53 -35.57
C ARG A 142 16.19 11.12 -36.99
N ILE A 143 15.99 9.83 -37.26
CA ILE A 143 15.60 9.34 -38.60
C ILE A 143 14.13 9.62 -38.90
N ARG A 144 13.28 9.51 -37.86
CA ARG A 144 11.85 9.67 -38.01
C ARG A 144 11.46 11.10 -38.40
N LYS A 145 12.05 12.11 -37.78
CA LYS A 145 11.71 13.52 -38.04
C LYS A 145 11.80 13.87 -39.54
N PRO A 146 12.92 13.60 -40.26
CA PRO A 146 12.98 13.76 -41.72
C PRO A 146 11.95 12.94 -42.49
N TRP A 147 11.70 11.68 -42.10
CA TRP A 147 10.71 10.83 -42.77
C TRP A 147 9.29 11.40 -42.66
N GLN A 148 8.88 11.89 -41.49
CA GLN A 148 7.54 12.48 -41.31
C GLN A 148 7.33 13.73 -42.17
N THR A 149 8.37 14.55 -42.31
CA THR A 149 8.33 15.78 -43.11
C THR A 149 8.40 15.51 -44.62
N THR A 150 9.31 14.64 -45.07
CA THR A 150 9.60 14.46 -46.51
C THR A 150 8.85 13.28 -47.14
N ARG A 151 8.36 12.34 -46.34
CA ARG A 151 7.80 11.06 -46.77
C ARG A 151 8.72 10.27 -47.72
N ASP A 152 10.03 10.46 -47.59
CA ASP A 152 11.04 9.76 -48.37
C ASP A 152 11.09 8.25 -48.04
N LEU A 153 11.22 7.43 -49.09
CA LEU A 153 11.27 5.97 -49.00
C LEU A 153 12.60 5.47 -48.42
N VAL A 154 13.72 6.16 -48.68
CA VAL A 154 15.03 5.79 -48.12
C VAL A 154 15.02 6.01 -46.61
N ALA A 155 14.56 7.18 -46.16
CA ALA A 155 14.33 7.46 -44.75
C ALA A 155 13.37 6.46 -44.09
N LYS A 156 12.29 6.03 -44.78
CA LYS A 156 11.37 5.00 -44.26
C LYS A 156 12.07 3.65 -44.07
N LYS A 157 12.90 3.23 -45.01
CA LYS A 157 13.66 1.96 -44.91
C LYS A 157 14.62 2.02 -43.72
N GLN A 158 15.33 3.12 -43.53
CA GLN A 158 16.22 3.35 -42.39
C GLN A 158 15.45 3.36 -41.05
N LEU A 159 14.27 3.99 -41.00
CA LEU A 159 13.42 4.02 -39.82
C LEU A 159 12.93 2.62 -39.44
N ASN A 160 12.46 1.85 -40.41
CA ASN A 160 12.01 0.47 -40.19
C ASN A 160 13.15 -0.41 -39.65
N HIS A 161 14.35 -0.25 -40.18
CA HIS A 161 15.54 -0.93 -39.67
C HIS A 161 15.87 -0.53 -38.23
N ALA A 162 15.89 0.78 -37.92
CA ALA A 162 16.12 1.28 -36.57
C ALA A 162 15.07 0.78 -35.57
N ASN A 163 13.80 0.71 -35.98
CA ASN A 163 12.70 0.16 -35.17
C ASN A 163 12.92 -1.32 -34.85
N ARG A 164 13.28 -2.14 -35.84
CA ARG A 164 13.56 -3.57 -35.62
C ARG A 164 14.74 -3.77 -34.69
N GLN A 165 15.83 -3.00 -34.87
CA GLN A 165 16.99 -3.05 -33.98
C GLN A 165 16.62 -2.68 -32.55
N LEU A 166 15.90 -1.58 -32.34
CA LEU A 166 15.48 -1.14 -31.02
C LEU A 166 14.55 -2.17 -30.36
N LYS A 167 13.59 -2.72 -31.11
CA LYS A 167 12.69 -3.77 -30.62
C LYS A 167 13.48 -4.99 -30.14
N HIS A 168 14.43 -5.47 -30.93
CA HIS A 168 15.26 -6.62 -30.56
C HIS A 168 16.10 -6.35 -29.31
N ILE A 169 16.71 -5.16 -29.19
CA ILE A 169 17.51 -4.80 -28.01
C ILE A 169 16.63 -4.71 -26.76
N LEU A 170 15.44 -4.11 -26.85
CA LEU A 170 14.50 -4.02 -25.74
C LEU A 170 13.97 -5.39 -25.30
N GLU A 171 13.68 -6.27 -26.26
CA GLU A 171 13.27 -7.66 -25.96
C GLU A 171 14.40 -8.42 -25.27
N LYS A 172 15.64 -8.28 -25.75
CA LYS A 172 16.81 -8.88 -25.12
C LYS A 172 17.02 -8.35 -23.69
N ASP A 173 17.07 -7.03 -23.51
CA ASP A 173 17.26 -6.39 -22.20
C ASP A 173 16.18 -6.83 -21.19
N ARG A 174 14.92 -6.89 -21.63
CA ARG A 174 13.82 -7.40 -20.80
C ARG A 174 14.00 -8.87 -20.43
N ASN A 175 14.40 -9.71 -21.39
CA ASN A 175 14.60 -11.14 -21.16
C ASN A 175 15.80 -11.38 -20.23
N ASP A 176 16.92 -10.68 -20.45
CA ASP A 176 18.11 -10.76 -19.61
C ASP A 176 17.77 -10.31 -18.17
N GLY A 177 17.04 -9.20 -18.01
CA GLY A 177 16.57 -8.73 -16.71
C GLY A 177 15.62 -9.72 -16.03
N PHE A 178 14.74 -10.36 -16.79
CA PHE A 178 13.85 -11.41 -16.27
C PHE A 178 14.63 -12.67 -15.88
N HIS A 179 15.62 -13.08 -16.67
CA HIS A 179 16.50 -14.21 -16.34
C HIS A 179 17.29 -13.94 -15.06
N ASN A 180 17.91 -12.77 -14.93
CA ASN A 180 18.63 -12.39 -13.72
C ASN A 180 17.70 -12.39 -12.49
N TYR A 181 16.50 -11.82 -12.64
CA TYR A 181 15.49 -11.88 -11.59
C TYR A 181 15.18 -13.31 -11.16
N LEU A 182 15.02 -14.24 -12.12
CA LEU A 182 14.75 -15.64 -11.81
C LEU A 182 15.93 -16.35 -11.13
N THR A 183 17.17 -16.06 -11.54
CA THR A 183 18.37 -16.65 -10.92
C THR A 183 18.60 -16.14 -9.50
N ASP A 184 18.15 -14.92 -9.19
CA ASP A 184 18.28 -14.30 -7.88
C ASP A 184 17.19 -14.76 -6.88
N LEU A 185 16.20 -15.53 -7.33
CA LEU A 185 15.14 -16.05 -6.46
C LEU A 185 15.67 -17.16 -5.55
N ASP A 186 15.35 -17.06 -4.26
CA ASP A 186 15.76 -18.02 -3.26
C ASP A 186 14.66 -18.25 -2.21
N THR A 187 14.74 -19.39 -1.54
CA THR A 187 13.84 -19.85 -0.47
C THR A 187 14.30 -19.44 0.93
N THR A 188 15.52 -18.91 1.07
CA THR A 188 16.11 -18.57 2.37
C THR A 188 15.53 -17.30 2.99
N ALA A 189 15.63 -17.21 4.33
CA ALA A 189 15.26 -16.01 5.08
C ALA A 189 16.13 -14.78 4.73
N SER A 190 17.38 -14.97 4.31
CA SER A 190 18.29 -13.89 3.88
C SER A 190 17.83 -13.20 2.59
N SER A 191 17.13 -13.92 1.71
CA SER A 191 16.49 -13.36 0.52
C SER A 191 15.05 -12.88 0.79
N ASP A 192 14.62 -12.89 2.06
CA ASP A 192 13.26 -12.53 2.47
C ASP A 192 12.20 -13.38 1.73
N TYR A 193 12.50 -14.68 1.56
CA TYR A 193 11.65 -15.66 0.87
C TYR A 193 11.19 -15.19 -0.51
N SER A 194 12.11 -14.60 -1.28
CA SER A 194 11.85 -13.98 -2.58
C SER A 194 11.13 -14.90 -3.56
N LEU A 195 11.48 -16.20 -3.62
CA LEU A 195 10.81 -17.19 -4.47
C LEU A 195 9.32 -17.32 -4.13
N TRP A 196 8.99 -17.45 -2.84
CA TRP A 196 7.59 -17.55 -2.38
C TRP A 196 6.79 -16.28 -2.65
N LYS A 197 7.43 -15.12 -2.56
CA LYS A 197 6.80 -13.84 -2.91
C LYS A 197 6.56 -13.73 -4.41
N ALA A 198 7.48 -14.24 -5.22
CA ALA A 198 7.34 -14.29 -6.67
C ALA A 198 6.16 -15.20 -7.07
N THR A 199 6.07 -16.41 -6.50
CA THR A 199 5.00 -17.37 -6.82
C THR A 199 3.63 -16.89 -6.37
N ARG A 200 3.52 -16.21 -5.21
CA ARG A 200 2.25 -15.60 -4.75
C ARG A 200 1.69 -14.52 -5.67
N ARG A 201 2.53 -13.88 -6.48
CA ARG A 201 2.11 -12.85 -7.45
C ARG A 201 1.60 -13.45 -8.76
N LEU A 202 1.83 -14.75 -8.98
CA LEU A 202 1.27 -15.43 -10.13
C LEU A 202 -0.25 -15.43 -10.00
N LYS A 203 -0.93 -15.05 -11.08
CA LYS A 203 -2.39 -15.11 -11.12
C LYS A 203 -2.81 -16.56 -11.01
N LEU A 204 -3.47 -16.88 -9.90
CA LEU A 204 -4.14 -18.17 -9.74
C LEU A 204 -5.35 -18.23 -10.68
N PRO A 205 -5.74 -19.44 -11.14
CA PRO A 205 -7.05 -19.63 -11.75
C PRO A 205 -8.13 -19.02 -10.85
N VAL A 206 -9.06 -18.28 -11.45
CA VAL A 206 -10.21 -17.77 -10.69
C VAL A 206 -11.04 -18.97 -10.28
N ASN A 207 -11.07 -19.26 -8.98
CA ASN A 207 -12.03 -20.20 -8.42
C ASN A 207 -13.41 -19.59 -8.62
N VAL A 208 -14.16 -20.10 -9.59
CA VAL A 208 -15.55 -19.71 -9.77
C VAL A 208 -16.33 -20.37 -8.64
N SER A 209 -16.99 -19.57 -7.80
CA SER A 209 -17.91 -20.12 -6.81
C SER A 209 -18.95 -20.96 -7.53
N PRO A 210 -19.19 -22.23 -7.10
CA PRO A 210 -20.20 -23.04 -7.73
C PRO A 210 -21.57 -22.37 -7.61
N PRO A 211 -22.51 -22.61 -8.54
CA PRO A 211 -23.86 -22.08 -8.45
C PRO A 211 -24.51 -22.49 -7.12
N ILE A 212 -25.33 -21.61 -6.53
CA ILE A 212 -26.05 -21.94 -5.30
C ILE A 212 -27.10 -23.00 -5.62
N ARG A 213 -27.12 -24.09 -4.85
CA ARG A 213 -28.11 -25.15 -4.99
C ARG A 213 -29.30 -24.86 -4.09
N LYS A 214 -30.49 -24.93 -4.66
CA LYS A 214 -31.76 -24.81 -3.94
C LYS A 214 -32.04 -26.12 -3.16
N PRO A 215 -32.89 -26.07 -2.11
CA PRO A 215 -33.31 -27.27 -1.38
C PRO A 215 -33.99 -28.33 -2.26
N ASP A 216 -34.62 -27.90 -3.35
CA ASP A 216 -35.23 -28.77 -4.37
C ASP A 216 -34.21 -29.50 -5.28
N GLY A 217 -32.91 -29.27 -5.06
CA GLY A 217 -31.82 -29.86 -5.81
C GLY A 217 -31.47 -29.15 -7.12
N THR A 218 -32.24 -28.14 -7.52
CA THR A 218 -31.98 -27.31 -8.71
C THR A 218 -31.01 -26.16 -8.40
N TRP A 219 -30.58 -25.42 -9.42
CA TRP A 219 -29.63 -24.32 -9.27
C TRP A 219 -30.35 -22.96 -9.25
N ALA A 220 -29.97 -22.09 -8.32
CA ALA A 220 -30.39 -20.68 -8.31
C ALA A 220 -29.68 -19.92 -9.43
N ARG A 221 -30.44 -19.40 -10.39
CA ARG A 221 -29.91 -18.78 -11.62
C ARG A 221 -29.91 -17.26 -11.53
N THR A 222 -30.96 -16.66 -10.94
CA THR A 222 -31.06 -15.21 -10.80
C THR A 222 -30.49 -14.74 -9.46
N ASP A 223 -30.11 -13.47 -9.35
CA ASP A 223 -29.58 -12.92 -8.09
C ASP A 223 -30.65 -12.88 -6.98
N GLN A 224 -31.93 -12.74 -7.34
CA GLN A 224 -33.06 -12.87 -6.43
C GLN A 224 -33.16 -14.29 -5.87
N GLU A 225 -33.08 -15.32 -6.73
CA GLU A 225 -33.10 -16.72 -6.30
C GLU A 225 -31.91 -17.05 -5.40
N LYS A 226 -30.70 -16.59 -5.76
CA LYS A 226 -29.49 -16.79 -4.95
C LYS A 226 -29.64 -16.19 -3.57
N THR A 227 -30.10 -14.94 -3.48
CA THR A 227 -30.30 -14.24 -2.22
C THR A 227 -31.34 -14.94 -1.35
N ARG A 228 -32.44 -15.36 -1.95
CA ARG A 228 -33.51 -16.08 -1.24
C ARG A 228 -33.02 -17.43 -0.70
N THR A 229 -32.40 -18.24 -1.55
CA THR A 229 -31.87 -19.55 -1.13
C THR A 229 -30.83 -19.40 -0.03
N PHE A 230 -29.95 -18.40 -0.12
CA PHE A 230 -28.96 -18.13 0.92
C PHE A 230 -29.59 -17.64 2.24
N SER A 231 -30.62 -16.79 2.16
CA SER A 231 -31.35 -16.32 3.34
C SER A 231 -32.11 -17.45 4.04
N GLU A 232 -32.75 -18.34 3.27
CA GLU A 232 -33.46 -19.51 3.79
C GLU A 232 -32.48 -20.46 4.49
N ASP A 233 -31.31 -20.71 3.88
CA ASP A 233 -30.26 -21.55 4.46
C ASP A 233 -29.72 -20.98 5.78
N LEU A 234 -29.37 -19.68 5.82
CA LEU A 234 -28.95 -19.01 7.06
C LEU A 234 -30.04 -19.06 8.13
N SER A 235 -31.30 -18.80 7.76
CA SER A 235 -32.40 -18.85 8.72
C SER A 235 -32.52 -20.23 9.37
N ASN A 236 -32.29 -21.31 8.61
CA ASN A 236 -32.32 -22.68 9.13
C ASN A 236 -31.12 -22.97 10.03
N VAL A 237 -29.91 -22.57 9.63
CA VAL A 237 -28.67 -22.80 10.39
C VAL A 237 -28.68 -22.06 11.73
N PHE A 238 -29.23 -20.84 11.76
CA PHE A 238 -29.29 -20.01 12.96
C PHE A 238 -30.60 -20.19 13.75
N THR A 239 -31.19 -21.39 13.70
CA THR A 239 -32.26 -21.75 14.65
C THR A 239 -31.65 -22.24 15.96
N PRO A 240 -32.06 -21.70 17.12
CA PRO A 240 -31.63 -22.24 18.41
C PRO A 240 -31.99 -23.73 18.51
N HIS A 241 -31.09 -24.53 19.06
CA HIS A 241 -31.44 -25.91 19.40
C HIS A 241 -32.64 -25.92 20.36
N PRO A 242 -33.59 -26.85 20.18
CA PRO A 242 -34.69 -26.99 21.13
C PRO A 242 -34.12 -27.22 22.52
N TYR A 243 -34.51 -26.35 23.46
CA TYR A 243 -34.09 -26.43 24.84
C TYR A 243 -34.71 -27.69 25.49
N ASP A 244 -33.87 -28.58 25.99
CA ASP A 244 -34.23 -29.86 26.58
C ASP A 244 -34.30 -29.84 28.12
N GLY A 245 -34.02 -28.68 28.73
CA GLY A 245 -34.11 -28.47 30.18
C GLY A 245 -35.50 -28.14 30.68
N SER A 246 -35.61 -27.82 31.98
CA SER A 246 -36.90 -27.56 32.61
C SER A 246 -37.50 -26.21 32.19
N PRO A 247 -38.83 -26.06 32.17
CA PRO A 247 -39.48 -24.76 31.90
C PRO A 247 -39.06 -23.64 32.88
N GLU A 248 -38.63 -24.00 34.09
CA GLU A 248 -38.18 -23.08 35.13
C GLU A 248 -36.80 -22.49 34.79
N ASP A 249 -35.87 -23.32 34.34
CA ASP A 249 -34.53 -22.90 33.90
C ASP A 249 -34.60 -21.95 32.69
N ALA A 250 -35.54 -22.20 31.76
CA ALA A 250 -35.77 -21.32 30.61
C ALA A 250 -36.28 -19.93 31.02
N ALA A 251 -37.13 -19.86 32.05
CA ALA A 251 -37.63 -18.60 32.59
C ALA A 251 -36.53 -17.83 33.33
N GLU A 252 -35.64 -18.53 34.03
CA GLU A 252 -34.50 -17.93 34.75
C GLU A 252 -33.46 -17.35 33.78
N ILE A 253 -33.10 -18.08 32.72
CA ILE A 253 -32.21 -17.60 31.65
C ILE A 253 -32.78 -16.35 30.96
N THR A 254 -34.08 -16.34 30.69
CA THR A 254 -34.76 -15.21 30.03
C THR A 254 -34.81 -13.99 30.95
N ASN A 255 -35.04 -14.19 32.25
CA ASN A 255 -35.04 -13.12 33.25
C ASN A 255 -33.63 -12.53 33.46
N HIS A 256 -32.58 -13.36 33.48
CA HIS A 256 -31.19 -12.87 33.53
C HIS A 256 -30.78 -12.10 32.27
N SER A 257 -31.23 -12.53 31.08
CA SER A 257 -30.93 -11.80 29.83
C SER A 257 -31.64 -10.44 29.74
N ASN A 258 -32.80 -10.28 30.38
CA ASN A 258 -33.62 -9.07 30.33
C ASN A 258 -33.35 -8.06 31.47
N ASN A 259 -32.66 -8.49 32.53
CA ASN A 259 -32.26 -7.63 33.64
C ASN A 259 -30.75 -7.79 33.92
N PRO A 260 -29.87 -7.06 33.23
CA PRO A 260 -28.42 -7.10 33.46
C PRO A 260 -28.02 -6.28 34.70
N LYS A 261 -28.85 -6.29 35.75
CA LYS A 261 -28.58 -5.60 37.01
C LYS A 261 -28.40 -6.65 38.09
N ASP A 262 -27.16 -7.12 38.22
CA ASP A 262 -26.52 -7.51 39.49
C ASP A 262 -25.20 -8.23 39.21
N THR A 263 -24.19 -7.45 38.83
CA THR A 263 -22.78 -7.81 38.98
C THR A 263 -21.98 -6.52 38.87
N GLN A 264 -22.15 -5.61 39.85
CA GLN A 264 -21.06 -4.69 40.19
C GLN A 264 -19.98 -5.53 40.92
N GLU A 265 -19.36 -6.45 40.20
CA GLU A 265 -18.03 -6.89 40.58
C GLU A 265 -17.12 -5.68 40.41
N MET A 266 -16.23 -5.43 41.39
CA MET A 266 -15.16 -4.46 41.22
C MET A 266 -14.50 -4.69 39.86
N PRO A 267 -14.11 -3.63 39.12
CA PRO A 267 -13.50 -3.81 37.81
C PRO A 267 -12.35 -4.81 37.95
N LEU A 268 -12.46 -5.95 37.26
CA LEU A 268 -11.40 -6.96 37.27
C LEU A 268 -10.11 -6.25 36.88
N LYS A 269 -9.15 -6.21 37.80
CA LYS A 269 -7.83 -5.66 37.49
C LYS A 269 -7.25 -6.47 36.35
N PHE A 270 -6.88 -5.77 35.29
CA PHE A 270 -6.20 -6.38 34.17
C PHE A 270 -4.90 -7.03 34.63
N THR A 271 -4.65 -8.23 34.15
CA THR A 271 -3.44 -8.98 34.47
C THR A 271 -2.38 -8.77 33.39
N LYS A 272 -1.11 -8.83 33.79
CA LYS A 272 0.02 -8.75 32.86
C LYS A 272 -0.03 -9.83 31.78
N THR A 273 -0.45 -11.04 32.16
CA THR A 273 -0.57 -12.19 31.25
C THR A 273 -1.66 -11.94 30.20
N GLU A 274 -2.77 -11.30 30.60
CA GLU A 274 -3.82 -10.89 29.68
C GLU A 274 -3.33 -9.83 28.69
N PHE A 275 -2.67 -8.77 29.16
CA PHE A 275 -2.09 -7.74 28.29
C PHE A 275 -1.08 -8.32 27.30
N ALA A 276 -0.14 -9.12 27.78
CA ALA A 276 0.85 -9.80 26.94
C ALA A 276 0.18 -10.67 25.86
N ARG A 277 -0.89 -11.40 26.22
CA ARG A 277 -1.65 -12.23 25.29
C ARG A 277 -2.36 -11.39 24.23
N ILE A 278 -2.99 -10.28 24.61
CA ILE A 278 -3.72 -9.40 23.69
C ILE A 278 -2.74 -8.74 22.71
N ILE A 279 -1.65 -8.18 23.22
CA ILE A 279 -0.60 -7.54 22.40
C ILE A 279 -0.05 -8.55 21.39
N ARG A 280 0.30 -9.77 21.82
CA ARG A 280 0.81 -10.83 20.94
C ARG A 280 -0.19 -11.28 19.87
N LYS A 281 -1.49 -11.27 20.17
CA LYS A 281 -2.55 -11.62 19.21
C LYS A 281 -2.94 -10.46 18.29
N SER A 282 -2.50 -9.24 18.57
CA SER A 282 -2.86 -8.07 17.77
C SER A 282 -2.32 -8.19 16.33
N ASN A 283 -3.07 -7.69 15.36
CA ASN A 283 -2.63 -7.72 13.96
C ASN A 283 -1.57 -6.63 13.72
N GLU A 284 -0.34 -7.03 13.41
CA GLU A 284 0.80 -6.14 13.13
C GLU A 284 0.52 -5.12 12.02
N LYS A 285 -0.38 -5.44 11.07
CA LYS A 285 -0.67 -4.62 9.89
C LYS A 285 -1.73 -3.54 10.11
N LYS A 286 -2.23 -3.38 11.34
CA LYS A 286 -3.14 -2.28 11.64
C LYS A 286 -2.38 -0.95 11.56
N THR A 287 -3.06 0.07 11.05
CA THR A 287 -2.54 1.44 10.98
C THR A 287 -2.31 1.97 12.39
N PRO A 288 -1.20 2.66 12.68
CA PRO A 288 -0.98 3.29 13.96
C PRO A 288 -1.95 4.44 14.21
N GLY A 289 -2.06 4.84 15.48
CA GLY A 289 -2.79 6.04 15.90
C GLY A 289 -1.99 7.32 15.64
N TYR A 290 -2.40 8.41 16.31
CA TYR A 290 -1.74 9.71 16.23
C TYR A 290 -0.30 9.68 16.79
N ASP A 291 -0.04 8.79 17.75
CA ASP A 291 1.27 8.53 18.36
C ASP A 291 2.26 7.79 17.44
N LEU A 292 1.82 7.32 16.27
CA LEU A 292 2.60 6.51 15.33
C LEU A 292 3.06 5.14 15.90
N ILE A 293 2.63 4.74 17.10
CA ILE A 293 2.99 3.47 17.74
C ILE A 293 2.19 2.36 17.06
N THR A 294 2.90 1.43 16.43
CA THR A 294 2.28 0.29 15.73
C THR A 294 2.15 -0.92 16.65
N ASN A 295 1.21 -1.81 16.34
CA ASN A 295 1.08 -3.10 17.02
C ASN A 295 2.39 -3.91 17.00
N ARG A 296 3.19 -3.77 15.94
CA ARG A 296 4.50 -4.40 15.86
C ARG A 296 5.45 -3.88 16.95
N ILE A 297 5.46 -2.57 17.22
CA ILE A 297 6.28 -1.98 18.29
C ILE A 297 5.80 -2.48 19.66
N LEU A 298 4.48 -2.52 19.87
CA LEU A 298 3.92 -3.04 21.14
C LEU A 298 4.29 -4.51 21.37
N GLN A 299 4.31 -5.34 20.33
CA GLN A 299 4.71 -6.75 20.42
C GLN A 299 6.19 -6.95 20.76
N GLU A 300 7.02 -5.93 20.51
CA GLU A 300 8.45 -5.95 20.79
C GLU A 300 8.78 -5.32 22.15
N LEU A 301 7.77 -4.90 22.93
CA LEU A 301 7.98 -4.35 24.27
C LEU A 301 8.56 -5.39 25.22
N PRO A 302 9.52 -4.99 26.07
CA PRO A 302 10.04 -5.84 27.14
C PRO A 302 8.99 -6.02 28.26
N GLU A 303 9.31 -6.93 29.16
CA GLU A 303 8.43 -7.30 30.27
C GLU A 303 8.10 -6.11 31.20
N SER A 304 9.07 -5.21 31.40
CA SER A 304 8.91 -3.93 32.11
C SER A 304 7.85 -3.04 31.47
N GLY A 305 7.88 -2.86 30.14
CA GLY A 305 6.89 -2.09 29.39
C GLY A 305 5.48 -2.67 29.47
N ILE A 306 5.33 -4.00 29.42
CA ILE A 306 4.03 -4.66 29.62
C ILE A 306 3.52 -4.42 31.05
N THR A 307 4.43 -4.45 32.04
CA THR A 307 4.09 -4.21 33.44
C THR A 307 3.63 -2.77 33.64
N PHE A 308 4.34 -1.81 33.05
CA PHE A 308 3.98 -0.39 33.06
C PHE A 308 2.58 -0.17 32.47
N LEU A 309 2.31 -0.71 31.28
CA LEU A 309 0.99 -0.62 30.64
C LEU A 309 -0.11 -1.23 31.53
N THR A 310 0.16 -2.38 32.14
CA THR A 310 -0.81 -3.05 33.02
C THR A 310 -1.15 -2.17 34.22
N SER A 311 -0.14 -1.57 34.87
CA SER A 311 -0.34 -0.63 35.98
C SER A 311 -1.11 0.62 35.54
N LEU A 312 -0.78 1.16 34.37
CA LEU A 312 -1.43 2.35 33.81
C LEU A 312 -2.92 2.12 33.53
N PHE A 313 -3.27 1.00 32.88
CA PHE A 313 -4.67 0.66 32.60
C PHE A 313 -5.48 0.39 33.87
N ASN A 314 -4.87 -0.29 34.85
CA ASN A 314 -5.50 -0.52 36.14
C ASN A 314 -5.74 0.80 36.90
N ALA A 315 -4.80 1.75 36.83
CA ALA A 315 -4.98 3.08 37.42
C ALA A 315 -6.13 3.85 36.73
N MET A 316 -6.20 3.81 35.40
CA MET A 316 -7.30 4.45 34.65
C MET A 316 -8.67 3.93 35.08
N THR A 317 -8.84 2.61 35.24
CA THR A 317 -10.12 2.02 35.69
C THR A 317 -10.52 2.34 37.12
N ILE A 318 -9.58 2.81 37.95
CA ILE A 318 -9.86 3.20 39.35
C ILE A 318 -10.30 4.67 39.44
N HIS A 319 -9.83 5.51 38.52
CA HIS A 319 -10.02 6.97 38.56
C HIS A 319 -11.10 7.51 37.60
N THR A 320 -11.76 6.64 36.82
CA THR A 320 -12.91 6.96 35.95
C THR A 320 -14.23 6.45 36.52
#